data_AF-G9ND21-F1
#
_entry.id   AF-G9ND21-F1
#
_cell.length_a   1.000
_cell.length_b   1.000
_cell.length_c   1.000
_cell.angle_alpha   90.00
_cell.angle_beta   90.00
_cell.angle_gamma   90.00
#
_symmetry.space_group_name_H-M   'P 1'
#
loop_
_entity.id
_entity.type
_entity.pdbx_description
1 polymer ?
#
loop_
_entity_poly.entity_id
_entity_poly.type
_entity_poly.pdbx_seq_one_letter_code
_entity_poly.pdbx_strand_id
1 'polypeptide(L)'
;MSGFNTSGVLSVAPARMLVPILLILMWYLGRLHSQYEPIVTSKVSSRLEEARKMIPSVKLDWPIPLAKDPRAAFNSSKLALLIEARPLPHLPPLILHMMAVIPPDWRFLFIGSNESIIGVSRAYSIKHQQVIGKLDLVELPPPWSIASKEDVFRLLTDSRFYDEFLTDVEWILKYEHDSILCANSETSVDDGLGWDWTGAARMGDGHFSGYGGLSLRRVSVIKRVLSFQARFNDSEPEDEWFGKRLWVLPGAKVASRFDDAIAVEDVYMERPMGYHIREGGGSLDKSVWGDAARRKEIFEYCPELSMIMDMKLERQRCPDDDGNGDREMADVQVTTAVLGEGDDAKALPNDAESAVLPPQPPPLPQPWKVSVTTFGSPLRTGID
;
A
#
# COMPACT_ATOMS: atom_id res chain seq x y z
N MET A 1 -66.95 -2.75 85.03
CA MET A 1 -65.62 -3.29 85.39
C MET A 1 -64.86 -3.53 84.10
N SER A 2 -63.58 -3.12 84.05
CA SER A 2 -62.49 -3.60 83.16
C SER A 2 -62.77 -3.77 81.66
N GLY A 3 -62.04 -3.22 80.70
CA GLY A 3 -60.64 -2.80 80.66
C GLY A 3 -60.06 -3.17 79.29
N PHE A 4 -59.03 -2.43 78.85
CA PHE A 4 -58.09 -2.69 77.75
C PHE A 4 -58.47 -2.45 76.27
N ASN A 5 -57.95 -1.31 75.78
CA ASN A 5 -57.12 -1.08 74.57
C ASN A 5 -56.94 -2.23 73.55
N THR A 6 -57.02 -1.89 72.25
CA THR A 6 -55.84 -1.77 71.35
C THR A 6 -56.21 -1.18 69.98
N SER A 7 -55.63 -0.01 69.70
CA SER A 7 -54.94 0.42 68.48
C SER A 7 -55.29 -0.24 67.12
N GLY A 8 -56.03 0.49 66.28
CA GLY A 8 -56.01 0.28 64.83
C GLY A 8 -54.73 0.86 64.23
N VAL A 9 -53.76 0.00 63.92
CA VAL A 9 -52.56 0.37 63.16
C VAL A 9 -52.89 0.27 61.67
N LEU A 10 -52.98 1.42 60.98
CA LEU A 10 -52.94 1.49 59.52
C LEU A 10 -51.53 1.12 59.05
N SER A 11 -51.37 -0.10 58.54
CA SER A 11 -50.16 -0.54 57.83
C SER A 11 -50.05 0.23 56.51
N VAL A 12 -49.16 1.23 56.45
CA VAL A 12 -48.79 1.90 55.19
C VAL A 12 -47.61 1.16 54.59
N ALA A 13 -47.81 0.52 53.44
CA ALA A 13 -46.75 -0.17 52.71
C ALA A 13 -45.59 0.82 52.38
N PRO A 14 -44.32 0.45 52.58
CA PRO A 14 -43.15 1.35 52.46
C PRO A 14 -42.99 1.99 51.08
N ALA A 15 -43.59 1.39 50.04
CA ALA A 15 -43.60 1.92 48.67
C ALA A 15 -44.41 3.23 48.53
N ARG A 16 -45.42 3.48 49.37
CA ARG A 16 -46.29 4.67 49.24
C ARG A 16 -45.64 5.96 49.75
N MET A 17 -44.59 5.87 50.58
CA MET A 17 -43.81 7.02 51.06
C MET A 17 -42.57 7.31 50.22
N LEU A 18 -42.04 6.33 49.48
CA LEU A 18 -40.86 6.51 48.62
C LEU A 18 -41.15 7.34 47.37
N VAL A 19 -42.34 7.18 46.77
CA VAL A 19 -42.73 7.92 45.56
C VAL A 19 -42.76 9.45 45.79
N PRO A 20 -43.40 10.00 46.83
CA PRO A 20 -43.37 11.44 47.05
C PRO A 20 -41.97 11.95 47.40
N ILE A 21 -41.14 11.17 48.11
CA ILE A 21 -39.76 11.55 48.43
C ILE A 21 -38.90 11.62 47.16
N LEU A 22 -39.02 10.65 46.26
CA LEU A 22 -38.32 10.67 44.96
C LEU A 22 -38.78 11.83 44.08
N LEU A 23 -40.07 12.15 44.08
CA LEU A 23 -40.58 13.30 43.35
C LEU A 23 -40.06 14.63 43.91
N ILE A 24 -39.96 14.76 45.24
CA ILE A 24 -39.35 15.93 45.89
C ILE A 24 -37.85 16.01 45.57
N LEU A 25 -37.13 14.88 45.58
CA LEU A 25 -35.72 14.82 45.23
C LEU A 25 -35.49 15.22 43.77
N MET A 26 -36.29 14.70 42.84
CA MET A 26 -36.20 15.05 41.41
C MET A 26 -36.56 16.52 41.17
N TRP A 27 -37.55 17.06 41.88
CA TRP A 27 -37.88 18.48 41.81
C TRP A 27 -36.75 19.37 42.37
N TYR A 28 -36.13 18.95 43.47
CA TYR A 28 -34.98 19.63 44.06
C TYR A 28 -33.75 19.60 43.14
N LEU A 29 -33.43 18.43 42.56
CA LEU A 29 -32.34 18.26 41.59
C LEU A 29 -32.60 19.06 40.30
N GLY A 30 -33.83 19.13 39.82
CA GLY A 30 -34.21 19.96 38.67
C GLY A 30 -34.04 21.45 38.94
N ARG A 31 -34.41 21.93 40.14
CA ARG A 31 -34.12 23.30 40.58
C ARG A 31 -32.62 23.57 40.68
N LEU A 32 -31.87 22.62 41.23
CA LEU A 32 -30.42 22.74 41.35
C LEU A 32 -29.77 22.82 39.96
N HIS A 33 -30.17 21.96 39.02
CA HIS A 33 -29.66 21.99 37.64
C HIS A 33 -29.92 23.34 36.97
N SER A 34 -31.16 23.85 37.03
CA SER A 34 -31.52 25.15 36.45
C SER A 34 -30.76 26.32 37.08
N GLN A 35 -30.39 26.25 38.36
CA GLN A 35 -29.62 27.30 39.03
C GLN A 35 -28.12 27.22 38.75
N TYR A 36 -27.57 26.03 38.57
CA TYR A 36 -26.13 25.83 38.38
C TYR A 36 -25.69 25.80 36.90
N GLU A 37 -26.56 25.43 35.96
CA GLU A 37 -26.27 25.46 34.52
C GLU A 37 -25.75 26.84 34.03
N PRO A 38 -26.40 27.98 34.33
CA PRO A 38 -25.92 29.28 33.84
C PRO A 38 -24.55 29.68 34.45
N ILE A 39 -24.26 29.21 35.67
CA ILE A 39 -23.01 29.52 36.38
C ILE A 39 -21.84 28.67 35.87
N VAL A 40 -22.09 27.40 35.58
CA VAL A 40 -21.07 26.49 35.03
C VAL A 40 -20.76 26.88 33.59
N THR A 41 -21.78 27.14 32.77
CA THR A 41 -21.60 27.55 31.38
C THR A 41 -20.84 28.87 31.27
N SER A 42 -21.13 29.87 32.12
CA SER A 42 -20.41 31.15 32.13
C SER A 42 -18.95 31.01 32.58
N LYS A 43 -18.67 30.13 33.56
CA LYS A 43 -17.31 29.90 34.05
C LYS A 43 -16.47 29.10 33.07
N VAL A 44 -17.06 28.14 32.37
CA VAL A 44 -16.39 27.37 31.32
C VAL A 44 -16.16 28.23 30.08
N SER A 45 -17.15 29.01 29.63
CA SER A 45 -17.00 29.89 28.46
C SER A 45 -15.95 30.98 28.68
N SER A 46 -15.94 31.61 29.84
CA SER A 46 -14.93 32.62 30.18
C SER A 46 -13.51 32.05 30.22
N ARG A 47 -13.32 30.85 30.77
CA ARG A 47 -12.01 30.16 30.74
C ARG A 47 -11.58 29.79 29.32
N LEU A 48 -12.51 29.39 28.47
CA LEU A 48 -12.27 29.11 27.05
C LEU A 48 -11.88 30.37 26.27
N GLU A 49 -12.54 31.49 26.52
CA GLU A 49 -12.20 32.79 25.90
C GLU A 49 -10.84 33.33 26.40
N GLU A 50 -10.54 33.16 27.68
CA GLU A 50 -9.25 33.54 28.27
C GLU A 50 -8.11 32.70 27.66
N ALA A 51 -8.31 31.38 27.52
CA ALA A 51 -7.38 30.50 26.83
C ALA A 51 -7.24 30.87 25.34
N ARG A 52 -8.33 31.21 24.65
CA ARG A 52 -8.30 31.65 23.24
C ARG A 52 -7.52 32.96 23.05
N LYS A 53 -7.56 33.87 24.02
CA LYS A 53 -6.77 35.11 24.01
C LYS A 53 -5.29 34.87 24.31
N MET A 54 -4.96 33.82 25.06
CA MET A 54 -3.58 33.42 25.38
C MET A 54 -2.89 32.65 24.26
N ILE A 55 -3.63 32.14 23.28
CA ILE A 55 -3.05 31.55 22.07
C ILE A 55 -2.61 32.72 21.17
N PRO A 56 -1.30 32.97 21.00
CA PRO A 56 -0.85 33.97 20.04
C PRO A 56 -1.37 33.57 18.66
N SER A 57 -2.04 34.49 17.97
CA SER A 57 -2.40 34.30 16.57
C SER A 57 -1.13 34.34 15.74
N VAL A 58 -0.41 33.23 15.69
CA VAL A 58 0.72 33.07 14.78
C VAL A 58 0.12 32.99 13.38
N LYS A 59 0.03 34.15 12.72
CA LYS A 59 -0.15 34.20 11.27
C LYS A 59 1.15 33.69 10.68
N LEU A 60 1.16 32.40 10.36
CA LEU A 60 2.23 31.78 9.59
C LEU A 60 2.07 32.29 8.16
N ASP A 61 2.61 33.49 7.90
CA ASP A 61 2.73 34.04 6.55
C ASP A 61 3.87 33.29 5.86
N TRP A 62 3.59 32.05 5.43
CA TRP A 62 4.45 31.38 4.47
C TRP A 62 4.45 32.22 3.19
N PRO A 63 5.61 32.71 2.71
CA PRO A 63 5.69 33.33 1.40
C PRO A 63 5.58 32.21 0.36
N ILE A 64 4.39 31.64 0.21
CA ILE A 64 4.03 30.88 -0.98
C ILE A 64 3.90 31.96 -2.04
N PRO A 65 4.77 31.99 -3.08
CA PRO A 65 4.46 32.81 -4.24
C PRO A 65 3.05 32.44 -4.66
N LEU A 66 2.19 33.43 -4.93
CA LEU A 66 0.88 33.22 -5.55
C LEU A 66 1.07 32.66 -6.97
N ALA A 67 1.73 31.53 -7.11
CA ALA A 67 1.52 30.64 -8.23
C ALA A 67 0.04 30.26 -8.12
N LYS A 68 -0.75 30.76 -9.07
CA LYS A 68 -2.18 30.46 -9.19
C LYS A 68 -2.44 28.95 -9.32
N ASP A 69 -1.38 28.19 -9.58
CA ASP A 69 -1.33 26.73 -9.66
C ASP A 69 -0.22 26.18 -8.71
N PRO A 70 -0.55 25.33 -7.72
CA PRO A 70 0.44 24.74 -6.82
C PRO A 70 1.48 23.87 -7.54
N ARG A 71 1.16 23.39 -8.76
CA ARG A 71 2.05 22.56 -9.58
C ARG A 71 3.33 23.29 -10.01
N ALA A 72 3.31 24.63 -10.05
CA ALA A 72 4.46 25.45 -10.44
C ALA A 72 5.63 25.38 -9.43
N ALA A 73 5.43 24.79 -8.25
CA ALA A 73 6.50 24.55 -7.28
C ALA A 73 7.47 23.43 -7.70
N PHE A 74 7.10 22.63 -8.70
CA PHE A 74 7.85 21.44 -9.14
C PHE A 74 8.35 21.60 -10.57
N ASN A 75 9.29 20.73 -10.97
CA ASN A 75 9.81 20.72 -12.33
C ASN A 75 8.79 20.09 -13.28
N SER A 76 8.30 20.87 -14.26
CA SER A 76 7.33 20.39 -15.25
C SER A 76 7.90 19.31 -16.17
N SER A 77 9.22 19.31 -16.38
CA SER A 77 9.90 18.36 -17.27
C SER A 77 10.07 16.96 -16.69
N LYS A 78 9.86 16.77 -15.38
CA LYS A 78 10.10 15.49 -14.68
C LYS A 78 8.81 14.93 -14.09
N LEU A 79 8.42 13.74 -14.54
CA LEU A 79 7.16 13.10 -14.15
C LEU A 79 7.36 11.63 -13.74
N ALA A 80 6.91 11.28 -12.56
CA ALA A 80 6.73 9.89 -12.13
C ALA A 80 5.30 9.45 -12.49
N LEU A 81 5.18 8.41 -13.32
CA LEU A 81 3.92 7.95 -13.91
C LEU A 81 3.56 6.56 -13.41
N LEU A 82 2.36 6.43 -12.85
CA LEU A 82 1.75 5.16 -12.48
C LEU A 82 0.39 5.02 -13.17
N ILE A 83 0.18 3.92 -13.89
CA ILE A 83 -1.06 3.60 -14.58
C ILE A 83 -1.62 2.31 -13.98
N GLU A 84 -2.76 2.38 -13.29
CA GLU A 84 -3.40 1.21 -12.68
C GLU A 84 -4.92 1.35 -12.59
N ALA A 85 -5.63 0.54 -13.38
CA ALA A 85 -7.08 0.52 -13.42
C ALA A 85 -7.71 -0.24 -12.24
N ARG A 86 -6.97 -1.12 -11.57
CA ARG A 86 -7.51 -1.94 -10.47
C ARG A 86 -7.40 -1.18 -9.14
N PRO A 87 -8.44 -1.22 -8.28
CA PRO A 87 -8.39 -0.59 -6.95
C PRO A 87 -7.58 -1.43 -5.96
N LEU A 88 -6.25 -1.47 -6.13
CA LEU A 88 -5.37 -2.28 -5.26
C LEU A 88 -5.09 -1.55 -3.93
N PRO A 89 -5.16 -2.24 -2.79
CA PRO A 89 -5.09 -1.61 -1.47
C PRO A 89 -3.71 -1.04 -1.13
N HIS A 90 -2.65 -1.53 -1.78
CA HIS A 90 -1.28 -1.07 -1.56
C HIS A 90 -0.88 0.13 -2.43
N LEU A 91 -1.74 0.61 -3.34
CA LEU A 91 -1.40 1.79 -4.16
C LEU A 91 -1.15 3.06 -3.33
N PRO A 92 -1.98 3.44 -2.34
CA PRO A 92 -1.67 4.62 -1.52
C PRO A 92 -0.31 4.56 -0.83
N PRO A 93 0.05 3.50 -0.07
CA PRO A 93 1.37 3.43 0.55
C PRO A 93 2.50 3.35 -0.48
N LEU A 94 2.32 2.65 -1.62
CA LEU A 94 3.30 2.61 -2.70
C LEU A 94 3.57 4.01 -3.27
N ILE A 95 2.53 4.76 -3.63
CA ILE A 95 2.66 6.12 -4.17
C ILE A 95 3.39 7.04 -3.17
N LEU A 96 3.02 6.97 -1.88
CA LEU A 96 3.64 7.79 -0.84
C LEU A 96 5.11 7.42 -0.60
N HIS A 97 5.44 6.13 -0.65
CA HIS A 97 6.82 5.65 -0.58
C HIS A 97 7.63 6.19 -1.76
N MET A 98 7.13 6.02 -2.98
CA MET A 98 7.79 6.51 -4.19
C MET A 98 8.00 8.04 -4.13
N MET A 99 7.05 8.81 -3.61
CA MET A 99 7.20 10.25 -3.39
C MET A 99 8.28 10.62 -2.37
N ALA A 100 8.56 9.75 -1.40
CA ALA A 100 9.58 9.97 -0.39
C ALA A 100 10.98 9.64 -0.92
N VAL A 101 11.10 8.66 -1.82
CA VAL A 101 12.38 8.19 -2.38
C VAL A 101 12.81 8.98 -3.61
N ILE A 102 11.87 9.30 -4.51
CA ILE A 102 12.15 10.05 -5.74
C ILE A 102 12.45 11.52 -5.39
N PRO A 103 13.39 12.19 -6.10
CA PRO A 103 13.74 13.57 -5.79
C PRO A 103 12.54 14.53 -5.71
N PRO A 104 12.58 15.50 -4.78
CA PRO A 104 11.42 16.30 -4.41
C PRO A 104 10.93 17.25 -5.51
N ASP A 105 11.68 17.48 -6.57
CA ASP A 105 11.30 18.31 -7.73
C ASP A 105 10.43 17.56 -8.75
N TRP A 106 10.36 16.22 -8.70
CA TRP A 106 9.53 15.41 -9.60
C TRP A 106 8.04 15.57 -9.31
N ARG A 107 7.21 15.60 -10.34
CA ARG A 107 5.75 15.50 -10.18
C ARG A 107 5.28 14.06 -10.30
N PHE A 108 4.11 13.76 -9.75
CA PHE A 108 3.49 12.44 -9.84
C PHE A 108 2.17 12.52 -10.57
N LEU A 109 1.96 11.59 -11.48
CA LEU A 109 0.69 11.41 -12.16
C LEU A 109 0.24 9.97 -11.99
N PHE A 110 -0.94 9.81 -11.41
CA PHE A 110 -1.65 8.56 -11.32
C PHE A 110 -2.78 8.56 -12.33
N ILE A 111 -2.76 7.59 -13.24
CA ILE A 111 -3.82 7.34 -14.20
C ILE A 111 -4.57 6.09 -13.77
N GLY A 112 -5.86 6.21 -13.50
CA GLY A 112 -6.66 5.09 -13.01
C GLY A 112 -8.09 5.10 -13.51
N SER A 113 -8.79 4.00 -13.27
CA SER A 113 -10.25 3.95 -13.40
C SER A 113 -10.90 4.78 -12.28
N ASN A 114 -12.18 5.10 -12.41
CA ASN A 114 -12.94 5.75 -11.36
C ASN A 114 -12.84 4.99 -10.02
N GLU A 115 -12.96 3.66 -10.03
CA GLU A 115 -12.86 2.83 -8.81
C GLU A 115 -11.47 2.91 -8.18
N SER A 116 -10.42 2.85 -9.00
CA SER A 116 -9.02 2.93 -8.55
C SER A 116 -8.69 4.30 -7.97
N ILE A 117 -9.11 5.38 -8.64
CA ILE A 117 -8.96 6.76 -8.17
C ILE A 117 -9.71 6.96 -6.85
N ILE A 118 -10.93 6.44 -6.71
CA ILE A 118 -11.67 6.49 -5.44
C ILE A 118 -10.90 5.72 -4.35
N GLY A 119 -10.31 4.57 -4.66
CA GLY A 119 -9.46 3.82 -3.73
C GLY A 119 -8.27 4.64 -3.23
N VAL A 120 -7.54 5.27 -4.15
CA VAL A 120 -6.33 6.05 -3.86
C VAL A 120 -6.66 7.36 -3.13
N SER A 121 -7.62 8.13 -3.65
CA SER A 121 -7.99 9.46 -3.13
C SER A 121 -8.62 9.45 -1.73
N ARG A 122 -9.03 8.30 -1.20
CA ARG A 122 -9.56 8.18 0.17
C ARG A 122 -8.49 8.45 1.23
N ALA A 123 -7.22 8.13 0.95
CA ALA A 123 -6.14 8.32 1.90
C ALA A 123 -5.86 9.82 2.14
N TYR A 124 -5.80 10.22 3.41
CA TYR A 124 -5.60 11.64 3.78
C TYR A 124 -4.26 12.19 3.24
N SER A 125 -3.19 11.40 3.35
CA SER A 125 -1.88 11.79 2.85
C SER A 125 -1.88 12.02 1.33
N ILE A 126 -2.61 11.19 0.57
CA ILE A 126 -2.77 11.37 -0.88
C ILE A 126 -3.48 12.71 -1.18
N LYS A 127 -4.58 13.00 -0.48
CA LYS A 127 -5.28 14.30 -0.64
C LYS A 127 -4.36 15.48 -0.37
N HIS A 128 -3.51 15.38 0.64
CA HIS A 128 -2.52 16.41 0.93
C HIS A 128 -1.54 16.59 -0.25
N GLN A 129 -1.04 15.50 -0.83
CA GLN A 129 -0.15 15.54 -2.00
C GLN A 129 -0.83 16.17 -3.24
N GLN A 130 -2.15 15.98 -3.40
CA GLN A 130 -2.93 16.65 -4.45
C GLN A 130 -3.06 18.16 -4.19
N VAL A 131 -3.35 18.57 -2.95
CA VAL A 131 -3.50 20.00 -2.59
C VAL A 131 -2.21 20.78 -2.81
N ILE A 132 -1.06 20.17 -2.52
CA ILE A 132 0.25 20.82 -2.77
C ILE A 132 0.68 20.75 -4.25
N GLY A 133 -0.07 20.08 -5.12
CA GLY A 133 0.24 19.97 -6.56
C GLY A 133 1.33 18.94 -6.91
N LYS A 134 1.74 18.10 -5.95
CA LYS A 134 2.75 17.04 -6.16
C LYS A 134 2.16 15.84 -6.91
N LEU A 135 0.90 15.51 -6.65
CA LEU A 135 0.19 14.37 -7.23
C LEU A 135 -1.07 14.80 -7.99
N ASP A 136 -1.18 14.40 -9.25
CA ASP A 136 -2.43 14.47 -10.00
C ASP A 136 -3.04 13.07 -10.11
N LEU A 137 -4.36 12.96 -9.90
CA LEU A 137 -5.13 11.74 -10.14
C LEU A 137 -6.05 12.01 -11.34
N VAL A 138 -5.89 11.26 -12.42
CA VAL A 138 -6.59 11.52 -13.68
C VAL A 138 -7.22 10.24 -14.23
N GLU A 139 -8.46 10.37 -14.67
CA GLU A 139 -9.11 9.39 -15.54
C GLU A 139 -8.94 9.85 -16.99
N LEU A 140 -8.49 8.94 -17.86
CA LEU A 140 -8.26 9.31 -19.26
C LEU A 140 -9.57 9.48 -20.02
N PRO A 141 -9.68 10.51 -20.87
CA PRO A 141 -10.83 10.65 -21.74
C PRO A 141 -10.82 9.56 -22.84
N PRO A 142 -12.00 9.20 -23.38
CA PRO A 142 -12.08 8.41 -24.61
C PRO A 142 -11.29 9.07 -25.75
N PRO A 143 -10.61 8.30 -26.64
CA PRO A 143 -10.74 6.86 -26.85
C PRO A 143 -9.75 5.99 -26.06
N TRP A 144 -8.96 6.58 -25.15
CA TRP A 144 -7.95 5.82 -24.41
C TRP A 144 -8.61 4.91 -23.37
N SER A 145 -8.14 3.67 -23.30
CA SER A 145 -8.51 2.68 -22.30
C SER A 145 -7.26 2.26 -21.52
N ILE A 146 -7.45 1.80 -20.29
CA ILE A 146 -6.42 1.18 -19.45
C ILE A 146 -6.93 -0.11 -18.79
N ALA A 147 -8.03 -0.68 -19.31
CA ALA A 147 -8.70 -1.83 -18.69
C ALA A 147 -7.86 -3.12 -18.75
N SER A 148 -7.02 -3.26 -19.78
CA SER A 148 -6.13 -4.40 -19.98
C SER A 148 -4.66 -3.97 -20.13
N LYS A 149 -3.72 -4.91 -19.94
CA LYS A 149 -2.29 -4.67 -20.19
C LYS A 149 -2.04 -4.17 -21.62
N GLU A 150 -2.74 -4.75 -22.60
CA GLU A 150 -2.64 -4.31 -24.00
C GLU A 150 -3.16 -2.88 -24.21
N ASP A 151 -4.23 -2.47 -23.53
CA ASP A 151 -4.71 -1.09 -23.63
C ASP A 151 -3.66 -0.10 -23.12
N VAL A 152 -2.95 -0.44 -22.04
CA VAL A 152 -1.82 0.36 -21.53
C VAL A 152 -0.68 0.40 -22.57
N PHE A 153 -0.37 -0.71 -23.23
CA PHE A 153 0.65 -0.73 -24.29
C PHE A 153 0.25 0.15 -25.49
N ARG A 154 -1.03 0.15 -25.87
CA ARG A 154 -1.56 1.03 -26.94
C ARG A 154 -1.47 2.50 -26.55
N LEU A 155 -1.81 2.84 -25.30
CA LEU A 155 -1.67 4.19 -24.77
C LEU A 155 -0.21 4.68 -24.82
N LEU A 156 0.72 3.86 -24.31
CA LEU A 156 2.14 4.22 -24.23
C LEU A 156 2.83 4.29 -25.60
N THR A 157 2.22 3.71 -26.64
CA THR A 157 2.68 3.79 -28.04
C THR A 157 1.90 4.79 -28.90
N ASP A 158 0.97 5.54 -28.33
CA ASP A 158 0.22 6.60 -29.01
C ASP A 158 0.96 7.94 -28.89
N SER A 159 1.31 8.57 -30.03
CA SER A 159 2.01 9.86 -30.03
C SER A 159 1.19 10.97 -29.38
N ARG A 160 -0.14 10.92 -29.49
CA ARG A 160 -1.07 11.93 -28.94
C ARG A 160 -0.99 12.00 -27.41
N PHE A 161 -0.69 10.88 -26.76
CA PHE A 161 -0.49 10.85 -25.31
C PHE A 161 0.67 11.78 -24.89
N TYR A 162 1.75 11.80 -25.67
CA TYR A 162 2.89 12.67 -25.38
C TYR A 162 2.70 14.10 -25.92
N ASP A 163 2.06 14.26 -27.08
CA ASP A 163 1.91 15.56 -27.73
C ASP A 163 0.78 16.42 -27.15
N GLU A 164 -0.33 15.81 -26.73
CA GLU A 164 -1.53 16.53 -26.29
C GLU A 164 -1.70 16.48 -24.77
N PHE A 165 -1.30 15.38 -24.13
CA PHE A 165 -1.56 15.16 -22.70
C PHE A 165 -0.31 15.42 -21.82
N LEU A 166 0.90 15.08 -22.28
CA LEU A 166 2.16 15.28 -21.55
C LEU A 166 3.08 16.36 -22.19
N THR A 167 2.53 17.52 -22.52
CA THR A 167 3.20 18.55 -23.35
C THR A 167 4.54 19.06 -22.80
N ASP A 168 4.66 19.23 -21.48
CA ASP A 168 5.81 19.88 -20.84
C ASP A 168 6.81 18.88 -20.22
N VAL A 169 6.61 17.57 -20.46
CA VAL A 169 7.37 16.50 -19.84
C VAL A 169 8.49 16.03 -20.77
N GLU A 170 9.73 15.99 -20.27
CA GLU A 170 10.87 15.43 -20.99
C GLU A 170 11.30 14.07 -20.42
N TRP A 171 11.12 13.88 -19.10
CA TRP A 171 11.53 12.70 -18.36
C TRP A 171 10.35 12.03 -17.68
N ILE A 172 10.13 10.76 -18.00
CA ILE A 172 9.10 9.92 -17.39
C ILE A 172 9.78 8.79 -16.63
N LEU A 173 9.60 8.76 -15.31
CA LEU A 173 9.85 7.58 -14.51
C LEU A 173 8.54 6.79 -14.44
N LYS A 174 8.39 5.79 -15.28
CA LYS A 174 7.25 4.87 -15.23
C LYS A 174 7.53 3.81 -14.17
N TYR A 175 6.56 3.57 -13.31
CA TYR A 175 6.56 2.46 -12.37
C TYR A 175 5.18 1.81 -12.35
N GLU A 176 5.12 0.51 -12.08
CA GLU A 176 3.87 -0.26 -11.96
C GLU A 176 3.56 -0.58 -10.49
N HIS A 177 2.37 -1.12 -10.26
CA HIS A 177 1.91 -1.56 -8.93
C HIS A 177 2.83 -2.59 -8.23
N ASP A 178 3.68 -3.27 -9.00
CA ASP A 178 4.61 -4.31 -8.61
C ASP A 178 6.07 -3.88 -8.83
N SER A 179 6.30 -2.57 -8.86
CA SER A 179 7.61 -1.93 -8.97
C SER A 179 7.88 -1.06 -7.75
N ILE A 180 9.11 -1.05 -7.24
CA ILE A 180 9.49 -0.22 -6.10
C ILE A 180 10.94 0.25 -6.17
N LEU A 181 11.17 1.50 -5.76
CA LEU A 181 12.52 2.02 -5.53
C LEU A 181 12.92 1.83 -4.08
N CYS A 182 14.20 1.54 -3.86
CA CYS A 182 14.70 1.23 -2.54
C CYS A 182 15.17 2.50 -1.80
N ALA A 183 14.67 2.73 -0.59
CA ALA A 183 15.01 3.90 0.20
C ALA A 183 16.48 3.89 0.68
N ASN A 184 17.10 2.70 0.73
CA ASN A 184 18.50 2.50 1.09
C ASN A 184 19.45 2.59 -0.11
N SER A 185 18.94 2.93 -1.30
CA SER A 185 19.78 3.10 -2.49
C SER A 185 20.79 4.22 -2.31
N GLU A 186 22.02 3.98 -2.76
CA GLU A 186 23.09 4.98 -2.74
C GLU A 186 23.02 5.95 -3.92
N THR A 187 22.15 5.68 -4.90
CA THR A 187 21.98 6.46 -6.12
C THR A 187 20.60 7.10 -6.20
N SER A 188 20.50 8.17 -6.98
CA SER A 188 19.25 8.88 -7.22
C SER A 188 18.71 8.56 -8.61
N VAL A 189 17.39 8.69 -8.78
CA VAL A 189 16.74 8.67 -10.10
C VAL A 189 17.35 9.72 -11.03
N ASP A 190 17.77 10.87 -10.47
CA ASP A 190 18.37 11.97 -11.23
C ASP A 190 19.72 11.58 -11.87
N ASP A 191 20.45 10.62 -11.29
CA ASP A 191 21.70 10.11 -11.86
C ASP A 191 21.45 9.35 -13.18
N GLY A 192 20.23 8.81 -13.34
CA GLY A 192 19.77 8.13 -14.56
C GLY A 192 19.43 9.08 -15.72
N LEU A 193 19.27 10.38 -15.48
CA LEU A 193 18.87 11.37 -16.51
C LEU A 193 19.92 11.57 -17.62
N GLY A 194 21.10 10.96 -17.50
CA GLY A 194 22.08 10.89 -18.58
C GLY A 194 21.69 9.92 -19.71
N TRP A 195 20.79 8.98 -19.44
CA TRP A 195 20.30 7.95 -20.36
C TRP A 195 18.99 8.36 -20.99
N ASP A 196 18.80 8.13 -22.29
CA ASP A 196 17.50 8.33 -22.93
C ASP A 196 16.49 7.24 -22.57
N TRP A 197 16.98 6.05 -22.21
CA TRP A 197 16.17 4.95 -21.70
C TRP A 197 16.99 4.02 -20.78
N THR A 198 16.46 3.74 -19.59
CA THR A 198 16.99 2.75 -18.63
C THR A 198 15.85 2.19 -17.79
N GLY A 199 15.95 0.97 -17.29
CA GLY A 199 14.87 0.30 -16.56
C GLY A 199 15.34 -0.94 -15.83
N ALA A 200 14.46 -1.93 -15.73
CA ALA A 200 14.78 -3.18 -15.06
C ALA A 200 15.65 -4.07 -15.96
N ALA A 201 16.78 -4.53 -15.44
CA ALA A 201 17.62 -5.50 -16.12
C ALA A 201 17.00 -6.90 -16.07
N ARG A 202 17.12 -7.64 -17.18
CA ARG A 202 16.68 -9.02 -17.33
C ARG A 202 17.84 -9.99 -17.65
N MET A 203 17.71 -11.26 -17.25
CA MET A 203 18.69 -12.29 -17.57
C MET A 203 18.68 -12.60 -19.07
N GLY A 204 19.87 -12.76 -19.68
CA GLY A 204 20.00 -13.14 -21.09
C GLY A 204 19.91 -11.99 -22.09
N ASP A 205 19.42 -10.82 -21.66
CA ASP A 205 19.31 -9.62 -22.48
C ASP A 205 20.56 -8.73 -22.35
N GLY A 206 21.69 -9.21 -22.89
CA GLY A 206 22.96 -8.45 -22.91
C GLY A 206 22.97 -7.19 -23.79
N HIS A 207 21.81 -6.77 -24.31
CA HIS A 207 21.68 -5.69 -25.30
C HIS A 207 20.74 -4.56 -24.84
N PHE A 208 19.88 -4.79 -23.85
CA PHE A 208 18.89 -3.79 -23.41
C PHE A 208 18.49 -4.03 -21.95
N SER A 209 18.62 -3.00 -21.11
CA SER A 209 18.26 -3.04 -19.69
C SER A 209 17.21 -1.96 -19.40
N GLY A 210 16.07 -2.07 -20.08
CA GLY A 210 15.00 -1.08 -20.06
C GLY A 210 13.60 -1.67 -19.99
N TYR A 211 13.50 -2.95 -19.63
CA TYR A 211 12.24 -3.68 -19.63
C TYR A 211 11.44 -3.47 -18.35
N GLY A 212 10.18 -3.87 -18.40
CA GLY A 212 9.33 -4.06 -17.24
C GLY A 212 8.59 -2.82 -16.74
N GLY A 213 8.07 -2.95 -15.52
CA GLY A 213 7.23 -1.97 -14.88
C GLY A 213 7.97 -0.71 -14.45
N LEU A 214 9.27 -0.80 -14.16
CA LEU A 214 10.11 0.28 -13.62
C LEU A 214 11.16 0.76 -14.66
N SER A 215 10.92 1.92 -15.26
CA SER A 215 11.81 2.49 -16.28
C SER A 215 11.82 4.01 -16.31
N LEU A 216 13.00 4.57 -16.54
CA LEU A 216 13.22 5.98 -16.83
C LEU A 216 13.32 6.16 -18.35
N ARG A 217 12.50 7.07 -18.88
CA ARG A 217 12.28 7.23 -20.31
C ARG A 217 12.31 8.70 -20.70
N ARG A 218 12.97 9.00 -21.82
CA ARG A 218 13.01 10.33 -22.38
C ARG A 218 11.95 10.53 -23.47
N VAL A 219 11.06 11.49 -23.26
CA VAL A 219 9.90 11.75 -24.13
C VAL A 219 10.31 12.19 -25.53
N SER A 220 11.33 13.03 -25.67
CA SER A 220 11.83 13.44 -26.98
C SER A 220 12.31 12.26 -27.84
N VAL A 221 12.89 11.23 -27.22
CA VAL A 221 13.33 10.01 -27.91
C VAL A 221 12.17 9.08 -28.22
N ILE A 222 11.20 8.94 -27.31
CA ILE A 222 9.93 8.24 -27.59
C ILE A 222 9.25 8.84 -28.82
N LYS A 223 9.04 10.16 -28.83
CA LYS A 223 8.42 10.88 -29.94
C LYS A 223 9.18 10.69 -31.24
N ARG A 224 10.52 10.65 -31.18
CA ARG A 224 11.35 10.35 -32.35
C ARG A 224 11.07 8.95 -32.90
N VAL A 225 10.95 7.93 -32.06
CA VAL A 225 10.60 6.56 -32.54
C VAL A 225 9.19 6.54 -33.14
N LEU A 226 8.22 7.14 -32.45
CA LEU A 226 6.81 7.18 -32.88
C LEU A 226 6.60 8.00 -34.16
N SER A 227 7.51 8.92 -34.51
CA SER A 227 7.38 9.70 -35.74
C SER A 227 7.63 8.89 -37.01
N PHE A 228 8.30 7.74 -36.92
CA PHE A 228 8.62 6.90 -38.09
C PHE A 228 8.22 5.43 -37.93
N GLN A 229 7.79 4.98 -36.75
CA GLN A 229 7.22 3.65 -36.54
C GLN A 229 5.93 3.70 -35.72
N ALA A 230 5.04 2.77 -36.00
CA ALA A 230 3.84 2.52 -35.21
C ALA A 230 3.83 1.06 -34.75
N ARG A 231 3.40 0.84 -33.50
CA ARG A 231 3.18 -0.49 -32.97
C ARG A 231 1.85 -1.05 -33.50
N PHE A 232 1.83 -2.33 -33.86
CA PHE A 232 0.57 -3.01 -34.19
C PHE A 232 -0.16 -3.41 -32.91
N ASN A 233 -1.48 -3.28 -32.91
CA ASN A 233 -2.33 -3.73 -31.80
C ASN A 233 -2.16 -5.25 -31.59
N ASP A 234 -2.23 -5.68 -30.32
CA ASP A 234 -2.16 -7.09 -29.90
C ASP A 234 -0.86 -7.80 -30.36
N SER A 235 0.22 -7.03 -30.48
CA SER A 235 1.55 -7.53 -30.83
C SER A 235 2.44 -7.67 -29.60
N GLU A 236 3.75 -7.47 -29.74
CA GLU A 236 4.71 -7.53 -28.63
C GLU A 236 4.41 -6.47 -27.54
N PRO A 237 4.82 -6.71 -26.27
CA PRO A 237 4.76 -5.71 -25.20
C PRO A 237 5.42 -4.39 -25.58
N GLU A 238 4.94 -3.27 -25.02
CA GLU A 238 5.42 -1.92 -25.37
C GLU A 238 6.91 -1.72 -25.09
N ASP A 239 7.39 -2.18 -23.95
CA ASP A 239 8.78 -2.10 -23.53
C ASP A 239 9.71 -2.90 -24.46
N GLU A 240 9.30 -4.11 -24.84
CA GLU A 240 10.00 -4.93 -25.84
C GLU A 240 9.99 -4.29 -27.23
N TRP A 241 8.84 -3.71 -27.61
CA TRP A 241 8.68 -2.99 -28.87
C TRP A 241 9.66 -1.81 -28.94
N PHE A 242 9.70 -0.96 -27.92
CA PHE A 242 10.63 0.16 -27.86
C PHE A 242 12.08 -0.32 -27.78
N GLY A 243 12.38 -1.34 -26.98
CA GLY A 243 13.75 -1.83 -26.78
C GLY A 243 14.45 -2.19 -28.10
N LYS A 244 13.76 -2.91 -28.99
CA LYS A 244 14.28 -3.26 -30.33
C LYS A 244 14.61 -2.04 -31.20
N ARG A 245 13.85 -0.95 -31.04
CA ARG A 245 13.93 0.26 -31.88
C ARG A 245 14.92 1.26 -31.33
N LEU A 246 14.95 1.41 -30.01
CA LEU A 246 15.87 2.29 -29.29
C LEU A 246 17.31 1.81 -29.43
N TRP A 247 17.52 0.49 -29.41
CA TRP A 247 18.86 -0.10 -29.58
C TRP A 247 19.52 0.30 -30.90
N VAL A 248 18.76 0.33 -31.99
CA VAL A 248 19.28 0.68 -33.33
C VAL A 248 19.15 2.17 -33.64
N LEU A 249 18.60 2.98 -32.73
CA LEU A 249 18.33 4.40 -32.97
C LEU A 249 19.63 5.22 -32.91
N PRO A 250 20.06 5.89 -34.00
CA PRO A 250 21.31 6.63 -34.00
C PRO A 250 21.30 7.78 -32.99
N GLY A 251 22.30 7.80 -32.11
CA GLY A 251 22.51 8.84 -31.10
C GLY A 251 21.68 8.69 -29.82
N ALA A 252 20.86 7.63 -29.70
CA ALA A 252 20.16 7.32 -28.46
C ALA A 252 21.11 6.65 -27.45
N LYS A 253 21.06 7.11 -26.20
CA LYS A 253 21.80 6.51 -25.08
C LYS A 253 20.88 5.57 -24.32
N VAL A 254 21.07 4.28 -24.53
CA VAL A 254 20.24 3.25 -23.90
C VAL A 254 21.11 2.43 -22.97
N ALA A 255 20.66 2.22 -21.74
CA ALA A 255 21.33 1.33 -20.79
C ALA A 255 21.28 -0.10 -21.35
N SER A 256 22.45 -0.73 -21.46
CA SER A 256 22.62 -2.08 -22.01
C SER A 256 23.35 -3.02 -21.08
N ARG A 257 24.06 -2.49 -20.07
CA ARG A 257 24.74 -3.27 -19.05
C ARG A 257 23.91 -3.31 -17.78
N PHE A 258 24.06 -4.40 -17.04
CA PHE A 258 23.50 -4.54 -15.70
C PHE A 258 23.87 -3.36 -14.80
N ASP A 259 25.11 -2.87 -14.86
CA ASP A 259 25.58 -1.74 -14.04
C ASP A 259 24.92 -0.40 -14.39
N ASP A 260 24.34 -0.27 -15.58
CA ASP A 260 23.67 0.95 -16.06
C ASP A 260 22.15 0.92 -15.82
N ALA A 261 21.63 -0.19 -15.27
CA ALA A 261 20.22 -0.40 -15.00
C ALA A 261 19.80 0.25 -13.68
N ILE A 262 18.68 0.96 -13.69
CA ILE A 262 18.11 1.56 -12.46
C ILE A 262 17.37 0.53 -11.60
N ALA A 263 16.99 -0.60 -12.16
CA ALA A 263 16.25 -1.62 -11.44
C ALA A 263 16.63 -3.02 -11.91
N VAL A 264 16.16 -4.04 -11.18
CA VAL A 264 16.31 -5.45 -11.55
C VAL A 264 14.94 -6.15 -11.54
N GLU A 265 14.77 -7.12 -12.44
CA GLU A 265 13.57 -7.98 -12.50
C GLU A 265 13.89 -9.41 -12.07
N ASP A 266 14.77 -10.10 -12.81
CA ASP A 266 15.12 -11.52 -12.62
C ASP A 266 16.65 -11.75 -12.48
N VAL A 267 17.41 -10.68 -12.23
CA VAL A 267 18.86 -10.74 -12.01
C VAL A 267 19.21 -10.26 -10.60
N TYR A 268 20.15 -10.95 -9.98
CA TYR A 268 20.69 -10.54 -8.69
C TYR A 268 21.68 -9.39 -8.87
N MET A 269 21.41 -8.28 -8.17
CA MET A 269 22.33 -7.18 -7.95
C MET A 269 22.36 -6.92 -6.45
N GLU A 270 23.54 -6.64 -5.91
CA GLU A 270 23.73 -6.49 -4.45
C GLU A 270 22.93 -5.30 -3.91
N ARG A 271 22.98 -4.15 -4.60
CA ARG A 271 22.38 -2.89 -4.12
C ARG A 271 21.70 -2.10 -5.26
N PRO A 272 20.68 -2.66 -5.92
CA PRO A 272 19.98 -1.96 -7.00
C PRO A 272 19.22 -0.75 -6.46
N MET A 273 18.94 0.22 -7.33
CA MET A 273 18.11 1.37 -6.97
C MET A 273 16.62 1.00 -6.85
N GLY A 274 16.18 -0.05 -7.53
CA GLY A 274 14.84 -0.59 -7.36
C GLY A 274 14.65 -2.00 -7.90
N TYR A 275 13.44 -2.51 -7.70
CA TYR A 275 13.01 -3.82 -8.14
C TYR A 275 11.71 -3.72 -8.93
N HIS A 276 11.58 -4.55 -9.95
CA HIS A 276 10.32 -4.84 -10.61
C HIS A 276 10.01 -6.33 -10.38
N ILE A 277 9.01 -6.60 -9.53
CA ILE A 277 8.66 -7.97 -9.15
C ILE A 277 7.42 -8.40 -9.90
N ARG A 278 7.58 -9.12 -11.00
CA ARG A 278 6.48 -9.55 -11.87
C ARG A 278 5.30 -10.13 -11.07
N GLU A 279 4.12 -9.55 -11.31
CA GLU A 279 2.86 -10.01 -10.72
C GLU A 279 2.87 -10.03 -9.19
N GLY A 280 3.63 -9.12 -8.56
CA GLY A 280 3.73 -9.03 -7.10
C GLY A 280 4.32 -10.30 -6.45
N GLY A 281 5.16 -11.04 -7.18
CA GLY A 281 5.81 -12.25 -6.69
C GLY A 281 5.14 -13.56 -7.13
N GLY A 282 4.14 -13.50 -8.02
CA GLY A 282 3.55 -14.70 -8.63
C GLY A 282 4.50 -15.44 -9.59
N SER A 283 5.49 -14.74 -10.14
CA SER A 283 6.47 -15.29 -11.08
C SER A 283 7.88 -14.85 -10.72
N LEU A 284 8.52 -15.58 -9.80
CA LEU A 284 9.87 -15.32 -9.33
C LEU A 284 10.88 -16.28 -9.96
N ASP A 285 12.00 -15.74 -10.43
CA ASP A 285 13.10 -16.55 -10.94
C ASP A 285 13.81 -17.30 -9.81
N LYS A 286 13.91 -18.63 -9.91
CA LYS A 286 14.52 -19.48 -8.88
C LYS A 286 16.01 -19.18 -8.65
N SER A 287 16.74 -18.69 -9.64
CA SER A 287 18.16 -18.37 -9.51
C SER A 287 18.41 -17.18 -8.58
N VAL A 288 17.46 -16.24 -8.50
CA VAL A 288 17.52 -15.08 -7.60
C VAL A 288 16.79 -15.36 -6.30
N TRP A 289 15.57 -15.89 -6.40
CA TRP A 289 14.65 -15.98 -5.27
C TRP A 289 14.63 -17.35 -4.59
N GLY A 290 15.36 -18.36 -5.08
CA GLY A 290 15.37 -19.70 -4.49
C GLY A 290 16.21 -19.82 -3.21
N ASP A 291 17.25 -19.00 -3.05
CA ASP A 291 18.13 -19.05 -1.88
C ASP A 291 17.59 -18.19 -0.73
N ALA A 292 17.35 -18.82 0.43
CA ALA A 292 16.88 -18.15 1.64
C ALA A 292 17.82 -17.05 2.15
N ALA A 293 19.13 -17.26 2.09
CA ALA A 293 20.11 -16.27 2.53
C ALA A 293 20.07 -15.04 1.62
N ARG A 294 19.96 -15.25 0.31
CA ARG A 294 19.82 -14.17 -0.68
C ARG A 294 18.52 -13.41 -0.52
N ARG A 295 17.38 -14.10 -0.33
CA ARG A 295 16.10 -13.42 -0.05
C ARG A 295 16.21 -12.53 1.19
N LYS A 296 16.84 -13.04 2.25
CA LYS A 296 17.07 -12.27 3.47
C LYS A 296 17.89 -11.02 3.22
N GLU A 297 19.00 -11.12 2.48
CA GLU A 297 19.83 -9.97 2.10
C GLU A 297 19.03 -8.91 1.32
N ILE A 298 18.24 -9.34 0.32
CA ILE A 298 17.37 -8.46 -0.47
C ILE A 298 16.35 -7.73 0.42
N PHE A 299 15.69 -8.43 1.34
CA PHE A 299 14.70 -7.82 2.23
C PHE A 299 15.32 -6.95 3.33
N GLU A 300 16.54 -7.25 3.77
CA GLU A 300 17.28 -6.38 4.70
C GLU A 300 17.74 -5.09 4.00
N TYR A 301 18.11 -5.17 2.73
CA TYR A 301 18.50 -4.02 1.92
C TYR A 301 17.29 -3.14 1.54
N CYS A 302 16.20 -3.76 1.06
CA CYS A 302 15.01 -3.10 0.52
C CYS A 302 13.73 -3.64 1.18
N PRO A 303 13.47 -3.32 2.46
CA PRO A 303 12.33 -3.85 3.23
C PRO A 303 10.96 -3.49 2.64
N GLU A 304 10.90 -2.37 1.92
CA GLU A 304 9.74 -1.87 1.17
C GLU A 304 9.21 -2.85 0.11
N LEU A 305 10.02 -3.80 -0.37
CA LEU A 305 9.56 -4.92 -1.23
C LEU A 305 8.33 -5.63 -0.65
N SER A 306 8.25 -5.70 0.68
CA SER A 306 7.11 -6.26 1.41
C SER A 306 5.76 -5.58 1.10
N MET A 307 5.76 -4.36 0.57
CA MET A 307 4.53 -3.64 0.18
C MET A 307 3.96 -4.09 -1.16
N ILE A 308 4.80 -4.64 -2.04
CA ILE A 308 4.41 -5.03 -3.41
C ILE A 308 4.39 -6.55 -3.61
N MET A 309 5.03 -7.31 -2.71
CA MET A 309 5.09 -8.77 -2.77
C MET A 309 3.99 -9.43 -1.94
N ASP A 310 3.35 -10.46 -2.51
CA ASP A 310 2.45 -11.35 -1.76
C ASP A 310 3.27 -12.37 -0.94
N MET A 311 3.75 -11.91 0.22
CA MET A 311 4.59 -12.72 1.09
C MET A 311 3.77 -13.49 2.12
N LYS A 312 4.17 -14.74 2.35
CA LYS A 312 3.72 -15.52 3.50
C LYS A 312 4.64 -15.29 4.69
N LEU A 313 4.06 -15.36 5.89
CA LEU A 313 4.82 -15.27 7.13
C LEU A 313 5.56 -16.58 7.38
N GLU A 314 6.72 -16.52 8.04
CA GLU A 314 7.51 -17.71 8.37
C GLU A 314 6.74 -18.74 9.20
N ARG A 315 5.82 -18.28 10.06
CA ARG A 315 4.91 -19.16 10.82
C ARG A 315 3.91 -19.95 9.95
N GLN A 316 3.73 -19.55 8.69
CA GLN A 316 2.87 -20.21 7.71
C GLN A 316 3.67 -21.13 6.77
N ARG A 317 4.99 -21.26 6.98
CA ARG A 317 5.84 -22.21 6.25
C ARG A 317 5.35 -23.63 6.52
N CYS A 318 5.34 -24.45 5.47
CA CYS A 318 4.99 -25.86 5.61
C CYS A 318 6.09 -26.60 6.40
N PRO A 319 5.74 -27.57 7.28
CA PRO A 319 6.75 -28.30 8.07
C PRO A 319 7.75 -29.12 7.24
N ASP A 320 7.40 -29.47 6.01
CA ASP A 320 8.18 -30.24 5.03
C ASP A 320 8.92 -29.35 4.01
N ASP A 321 8.96 -28.04 4.24
CA ASP A 321 9.70 -27.08 3.42
C ASP A 321 11.18 -27.03 3.83
N ASP A 322 12.09 -27.11 2.86
CA ASP A 322 13.54 -27.09 3.06
C ASP A 322 14.10 -25.70 3.38
N GLY A 323 13.24 -24.69 3.42
CA GLY A 323 13.55 -23.29 3.63
C GLY A 323 13.95 -22.52 2.39
N ASN A 324 14.14 -23.18 1.25
CA ASN A 324 14.35 -22.58 -0.07
C ASN A 324 13.05 -22.52 -0.88
N GLY A 325 11.93 -22.99 -0.33
CA GLY A 325 10.63 -23.03 -0.98
C GLY A 325 10.39 -24.32 -1.74
N ASP A 326 11.30 -25.31 -1.63
CA ASP A 326 11.08 -26.65 -2.14
C ASP A 326 10.58 -27.53 -0.98
N ARG A 327 9.62 -28.40 -1.28
CA ARG A 327 9.08 -29.36 -0.31
C ARG A 327 9.77 -30.69 -0.55
N GLU A 328 10.31 -31.30 0.49
CA GLU A 328 10.72 -32.69 0.40
C GLU A 328 9.48 -33.51 0.04
N MET A 329 9.52 -34.27 -1.06
CA MET A 329 8.47 -35.25 -1.32
C MET A 329 8.52 -36.24 -0.17
N ALA A 330 7.63 -36.08 0.81
CA ALA A 330 7.33 -37.16 1.73
C ALA A 330 6.94 -38.34 0.84
N ASP A 331 7.76 -39.39 0.83
CA ASP A 331 7.42 -40.66 0.23
C ASP A 331 6.02 -41.00 0.72
N VAL A 332 5.04 -40.86 -0.17
CA VAL A 332 3.69 -41.34 0.11
C VAL A 332 3.85 -42.85 0.15
N GLN A 333 4.16 -43.39 1.33
CA GLN A 333 3.95 -44.80 1.62
C GLN A 333 2.45 -45.02 1.51
N VAL A 334 2.02 -45.38 0.30
CA VAL A 334 0.76 -46.04 0.06
C VAL A 334 0.86 -47.35 0.82
N THR A 335 0.49 -47.34 2.10
CA THR A 335 0.27 -48.57 2.85
C THR A 335 -0.98 -49.21 2.29
N THR A 336 -0.80 -49.99 1.22
CA THR A 336 -1.82 -50.93 0.76
C THR A 336 -1.92 -52.01 1.82
N ALA A 337 -2.82 -51.81 2.79
CA ALA A 337 -3.21 -52.85 3.73
C ALA A 337 -3.95 -53.93 2.94
N VAL A 338 -3.21 -54.93 2.45
CA VAL A 338 -3.78 -56.17 1.95
C VAL A 338 -4.30 -56.95 3.16
N LEU A 339 -5.59 -56.82 3.44
CA LEU A 339 -6.33 -57.86 4.14
C LEU A 339 -6.73 -58.88 3.08
N GLY A 340 -6.10 -60.06 3.16
CA GLY A 340 -6.46 -61.20 2.31
C GLY A 340 -7.84 -61.73 2.67
N GLU A 341 -8.64 -62.04 1.66
CA GLU A 341 -9.08 -63.40 1.30
C GLU A 341 -10.23 -63.30 0.28
N GLY A 342 -10.10 -64.00 -0.84
CA GLY A 342 -11.19 -64.25 -1.79
C GLY A 342 -10.80 -64.04 -3.25
N ASP A 343 -10.72 -65.15 -3.99
CA ASP A 343 -10.62 -65.24 -5.45
C ASP A 343 -11.60 -64.31 -6.18
N ASP A 344 -11.09 -63.55 -7.15
CA ASP A 344 -11.59 -63.47 -8.55
C ASP A 344 -11.07 -62.20 -9.23
N ALA A 345 -10.29 -62.39 -10.28
CA ALA A 345 -9.79 -61.30 -11.12
C ALA A 345 -10.93 -60.59 -11.88
N LYS A 346 -11.22 -59.34 -11.51
CA LYS A 346 -11.96 -58.39 -12.37
C LYS A 346 -11.31 -57.01 -12.32
N ALA A 347 -11.13 -56.44 -13.52
CA ALA A 347 -10.54 -55.14 -13.77
C ALA A 347 -11.26 -53.99 -13.03
N LEU A 348 -10.48 -53.04 -12.49
CA LEU A 348 -11.00 -51.81 -11.89
C LEU A 348 -11.61 -50.88 -12.97
N PRO A 349 -12.75 -50.24 -12.69
CA PRO A 349 -13.10 -48.98 -13.35
C PRO A 349 -12.29 -47.83 -12.74
N ASN A 350 -11.72 -46.99 -13.61
CA ASN A 350 -11.32 -45.64 -13.26
C ASN A 350 -12.56 -44.90 -12.79
N ASP A 351 -12.60 -44.47 -11.53
CA ASP A 351 -13.36 -43.31 -11.00
C ASP A 351 -13.38 -43.40 -9.46
N ALA A 352 -12.33 -42.87 -8.82
CA ALA A 352 -12.34 -42.57 -7.38
C ALA A 352 -11.62 -41.24 -7.14
N GLU A 353 -12.41 -40.19 -7.05
CA GLU A 353 -11.99 -38.84 -6.68
C GLU A 353 -11.52 -38.83 -5.22
N SER A 354 -10.22 -38.61 -4.97
CA SER A 354 -9.71 -38.47 -3.61
C SER A 354 -10.05 -37.07 -3.08
N ALA A 355 -11.07 -36.99 -2.23
CA ALA A 355 -11.39 -35.76 -1.52
C ALA A 355 -10.31 -35.47 -0.46
N VAL A 356 -9.38 -34.57 -0.78
CA VAL A 356 -8.44 -33.99 0.20
C VAL A 356 -9.22 -32.96 1.02
N LEU A 357 -9.51 -33.29 2.29
CA LEU A 357 -10.08 -32.32 3.21
C LEU A 357 -9.00 -31.28 3.60
N PRO A 358 -9.33 -29.97 3.63
CA PRO A 358 -8.38 -28.95 4.04
C PRO A 358 -7.99 -29.12 5.53
N PRO A 359 -6.74 -28.82 5.91
CA PRO A 359 -6.31 -28.89 7.30
C PRO A 359 -7.11 -27.90 8.15
N GLN A 360 -7.53 -28.33 9.34
CA GLN A 360 -8.26 -27.47 10.26
C GLN A 360 -7.37 -26.32 10.76
N PRO A 361 -7.94 -25.11 10.95
CA PRO A 361 -7.19 -23.99 11.47
C PRO A 361 -6.69 -24.27 12.89
N PRO A 362 -5.51 -23.74 13.28
CA PRO A 362 -4.98 -23.92 14.62
C PRO A 362 -5.92 -23.29 15.67
N PRO A 363 -5.95 -23.84 16.90
CA PRO A 363 -6.77 -23.30 17.97
C PRO A 363 -6.33 -21.86 18.30
N LEU A 364 -7.32 -21.00 18.59
CA LEU A 364 -7.08 -19.61 18.96
C LEU A 364 -6.10 -19.51 20.14
N PRO A 365 -5.17 -18.54 20.13
CA PRO A 365 -4.26 -18.34 21.25
C PRO A 365 -5.04 -18.00 22.51
N GLN A 366 -4.66 -18.62 23.64
CA GLN A 366 -5.28 -18.31 24.92
C GLN A 366 -5.03 -16.85 25.32
N PRO A 367 -6.00 -16.19 25.97
CA PRO A 367 -5.82 -14.82 26.42
C PRO A 367 -4.62 -14.72 27.36
N TRP A 368 -3.73 -13.79 27.03
CA TRP A 368 -2.61 -13.32 27.84
C TRP A 368 -2.98 -13.21 29.32
N LYS A 369 -2.41 -14.08 30.16
CA LYS A 369 -2.46 -13.92 31.62
C LYS A 369 -1.48 -12.81 31.99
N VAL A 370 -2.00 -11.62 32.23
CA VAL A 370 -1.24 -10.52 32.81
C VAL A 370 -0.80 -10.93 34.20
N SER A 371 0.50 -11.18 34.37
CA SER A 371 1.11 -11.26 35.69
C SER A 371 1.33 -9.83 36.15
N VAL A 372 0.39 -9.29 36.94
CA VAL A 372 0.55 -7.99 37.59
C VAL A 372 1.63 -8.12 38.65
N THR A 373 2.87 -7.75 38.32
CA THR A 373 3.92 -7.53 39.32
C THR A 373 3.73 -6.14 39.89
N THR A 374 3.10 -6.05 41.06
CA THR A 374 2.92 -4.80 41.80
C THR A 374 4.29 -4.32 42.30
N PHE A 375 4.94 -3.43 41.55
CA PHE A 375 6.06 -2.65 42.08
C PHE A 375 5.50 -1.52 42.96
N GLY A 376 5.47 -1.76 44.27
CA GLY A 376 5.19 -0.72 45.26
C GLY A 376 6.39 0.20 45.40
N SER A 377 6.32 1.40 44.82
CA SER A 377 7.21 2.52 45.16
C SER A 377 6.45 3.53 46.00
N PRO A 378 6.94 3.92 47.20
CA PRO A 378 6.26 4.90 48.04
C PRO A 378 6.46 6.31 47.47
N LEU A 379 5.35 6.98 47.15
CA LEU A 379 5.30 8.40 46.81
C LEU A 379 5.66 9.23 48.05
N ARG A 380 6.79 9.94 47.97
CA ARG A 380 7.20 10.98 48.91
C ARG A 380 6.35 12.23 48.62
N THR A 381 5.41 12.55 49.50
CA THR A 381 4.69 13.84 49.48
C THR A 381 5.58 14.90 50.10
N GLY A 382 6.15 15.75 49.27
CA GLY A 382 6.80 16.99 49.69
C GLY A 382 5.82 18.16 49.58
N ILE A 383 5.16 18.48 50.70
CA ILE A 383 4.67 19.82 51.03
C ILE A 383 4.98 19.99 52.52
N ASP A 384 6.15 20.58 52.78
CA ASP A 384 6.42 21.68 53.71
C ASP A 384 7.90 22.08 53.61
#